data_AF-A0A0R3EMG7-F1
#
_entry.id   AF-A0A0R3EMG7-F1
#
_cell.length_a   1.000
_cell.length_b   1.000
_cell.length_c   1.000
_cell.angle_alpha   90.00
_cell.angle_beta   90.00
_cell.angle_gamma   90.00
#
_symmetry.space_group_name_H-M   'P 1'
#
loop_
_entity.id
_entity.type
_entity.pdbx_description
1 polymer ?
#
loop_
_entity_poly.entity_id
_entity_poly.type
_entity_poly.pdbx_seq_one_letter_code
_entity_poly.pdbx_strand_id
1 'polypeptide(L)'
;MVRAEAVVLAVTNKLRESFGRTFEVLRDQEAFTALMVGAKLAIQSCETRINPNGTTTELTTLTVPNLVAVNCERESMVLSFKMPVGSSIASWLDAEATLRSGLRASSLAISEPVGGFIEIEITVAEGS
;
A
#
# COMPACT_ATOMS: atom_id res chain seq x y z
N MET A 1 -14.00 -11.46 30.89
CA MET A 1 -12.60 -11.30 30.44
C MET A 1 -12.22 -12.38 29.43
N VAL A 2 -12.27 -13.66 29.79
CA VAL A 2 -11.92 -14.81 28.92
C VAL A 2 -12.58 -14.81 27.54
N ARG A 3 -13.89 -14.49 27.45
CA ARG A 3 -14.60 -14.44 26.16
C ARG A 3 -14.05 -13.37 25.20
N ALA A 4 -13.67 -12.20 25.72
CA ALA A 4 -13.14 -11.12 24.90
C ALA A 4 -11.74 -11.47 24.36
N GLU A 5 -10.90 -12.06 25.20
CA GLU A 5 -9.57 -12.54 24.82
C GLU A 5 -9.66 -13.65 23.76
N ALA A 6 -10.60 -14.59 23.92
CA ALA A 6 -10.83 -15.64 22.93
C ALA A 6 -11.29 -15.08 21.58
N VAL A 7 -12.15 -14.05 21.57
CA VAL A 7 -12.58 -13.38 20.33
C VAL A 7 -11.40 -12.66 19.67
N VAL A 8 -10.61 -11.90 20.42
CA VAL A 8 -9.43 -11.21 19.90
C VAL A 8 -8.43 -12.21 19.30
N LEU A 9 -8.19 -13.32 19.98
CA LEU A 9 -7.30 -14.37 19.48
C LEU A 9 -7.83 -14.99 18.18
N ALA A 10 -9.12 -15.34 18.13
CA ALA A 10 -9.74 -15.90 16.94
C ALA A 10 -9.67 -14.95 15.73
N VAL A 11 -9.98 -13.66 15.95
CA VAL A 11 -9.89 -12.62 14.91
C VAL A 11 -8.44 -12.45 14.45
N THR A 12 -7.49 -12.36 15.37
CA THR A 12 -6.06 -12.19 15.04
C THR A 12 -5.52 -13.36 14.24
N ASN A 13 -5.87 -14.60 14.63
CA ASN A 13 -5.47 -15.80 13.90
C ASN A 13 -6.07 -15.81 12.49
N LYS A 14 -7.37 -15.51 12.36
CA LYS A 14 -8.03 -15.45 11.06
C LYS A 14 -7.38 -14.40 10.13
N LEU A 15 -7.12 -13.20 10.64
CA LEU A 15 -6.46 -12.14 9.87
C LEU A 15 -5.02 -12.52 9.49
N ARG A 16 -4.29 -13.21 10.37
CA ARG A 16 -2.94 -13.71 10.08
C ARG A 16 -2.96 -14.79 9.01
N GLU A 17 -3.89 -15.73 9.07
CA GLU A 17 -4.04 -16.79 8.08
C GLU A 17 -4.40 -16.22 6.70
N SER A 18 -5.36 -15.30 6.65
CA SER A 18 -5.84 -14.73 5.40
C SER A 18 -4.87 -13.70 4.80
N PHE A 19 -4.31 -12.79 5.61
CA PHE A 19 -3.57 -11.62 5.12
C PHE A 19 -2.19 -11.44 5.75
N GLY A 20 -1.68 -12.40 6.51
CA GLY A 20 -0.40 -12.29 7.22
C GLY A 20 0.76 -11.87 6.31
N ARG A 21 0.82 -12.45 5.11
CA ARG A 21 1.82 -12.12 4.09
C ARG A 21 1.70 -10.71 3.54
N THR A 22 0.48 -10.19 3.38
CA THR A 22 0.24 -8.81 2.98
C THR A 22 0.66 -7.86 4.10
N PHE A 23 0.31 -8.18 5.35
CA PHE A 23 0.69 -7.36 6.49
C PHE A 23 2.21 -7.30 6.72
N GLU A 24 2.96 -8.35 6.41
CA GLU A 24 4.44 -8.31 6.43
C GLU A 24 4.97 -7.18 5.55
N VAL A 25 4.43 -7.04 4.33
CA VAL A 25 4.84 -5.99 3.39
C VAL A 25 4.39 -4.62 3.86
N LEU A 26 3.15 -4.49 4.36
CA LEU A 26 2.62 -3.19 4.81
C LEU A 26 3.31 -2.65 6.06
N ARG A 27 3.85 -3.52 6.93
CA ARG A 27 4.56 -3.10 8.15
C ARG A 27 6.04 -2.79 7.91
N ASP A 28 6.61 -3.32 6.84
CA ASP A 28 8.00 -3.08 6.45
C ASP A 28 8.07 -1.88 5.51
N GLN A 29 8.61 -0.77 6.02
CA GLN A 29 8.71 0.47 5.27
C GLN A 29 9.59 0.33 4.00
N GLU A 30 10.65 -0.46 4.05
CA GLU A 30 11.54 -0.66 2.90
C GLU A 30 10.84 -1.50 1.83
N ALA A 31 10.19 -2.59 2.24
CA ALA A 31 9.44 -3.45 1.33
C ALA A 31 8.26 -2.72 0.69
N PHE A 32 7.50 -1.94 1.48
CA PHE A 32 6.41 -1.11 0.98
C PHE A 32 6.91 -0.05 0.00
N THR A 33 8.00 0.64 0.32
CA THR A 33 8.60 1.65 -0.56
C THR A 33 9.07 1.02 -1.87
N ALA A 34 9.79 -0.10 -1.81
CA ALA A 34 10.25 -0.84 -2.98
C ALA A 34 9.09 -1.30 -3.86
N LEU A 35 7.98 -1.74 -3.26
CA LEU A 35 6.76 -2.08 -3.98
C LEU A 35 6.19 -0.88 -4.73
N MET A 36 6.02 0.27 -4.07
CA MET A 36 5.48 1.48 -4.70
C MET A 36 6.38 1.99 -5.84
N VAL A 37 7.70 1.87 -5.70
CA VAL A 37 8.66 2.19 -6.77
C VAL A 37 8.55 1.21 -7.93
N GLY A 38 8.54 -0.10 -7.65
CA GLY A 38 8.40 -1.14 -8.68
C GLY A 38 7.06 -1.06 -9.42
N ALA A 39 6.01 -0.62 -8.74
CA ALA A 39 4.69 -0.32 -9.28
C ALA A 39 4.64 1.00 -10.08
N LYS A 40 5.73 1.78 -10.13
CA LYS A 40 5.79 3.12 -10.74
C LYS A 40 4.78 4.12 -10.17
N LEU A 41 4.42 3.95 -8.89
CA LEU A 41 3.51 4.85 -8.17
C LEU A 41 4.26 5.88 -7.31
N ALA A 42 5.57 5.73 -7.18
CA ALA A 42 6.42 6.72 -6.56
C ALA A 42 6.68 7.91 -7.51
N ILE A 43 6.60 9.13 -6.99
CA ILE A 43 6.93 10.36 -7.70
C ILE A 43 8.31 10.81 -7.26
N GLN A 44 9.18 11.11 -8.22
CA GLN A 44 10.51 11.65 -7.98
C GLN A 44 10.53 13.14 -8.34
N SER A 45 11.05 13.98 -7.45
CA SER A 45 11.40 15.36 -7.72
C SER A 45 12.89 15.59 -7.43
N CYS A 46 13.53 16.45 -8.24
CA CYS A 46 14.92 16.83 -8.04
C CYS A 46 15.00 18.34 -7.82
N GLU A 47 15.60 18.75 -6.72
CA GLU A 47 15.85 20.15 -6.38
C GLU A 47 17.35 20.42 -6.32
N THR A 48 17.80 21.46 -7.01
CA THR A 48 19.18 21.91 -6.90
C THR A 48 19.28 22.95 -5.78
N ARG A 49 20.03 22.66 -4.72
CA ARG A 49 20.30 23.58 -3.62
C ARG A 49 21.72 24.11 -3.68
N ILE A 50 21.86 25.42 -3.53
CA ILE A 50 23.17 26.06 -3.39
C ILE A 50 23.48 26.15 -1.90
N ASN A 51 24.58 25.54 -1.49
CA ASN A 51 25.04 25.52 -0.11
C ASN A 51 25.70 26.86 0.27
N PRO A 52 25.77 27.19 1.57
CA PRO A 52 26.44 28.42 2.03
C PRO A 52 27.92 28.53 1.64
N ASN A 53 28.59 27.41 1.35
CA ASN A 53 29.98 27.36 0.88
C ASN A 53 30.12 27.49 -0.65
N GLY A 54 29.03 27.79 -1.37
CA GLY A 54 29.03 27.98 -2.82
C GLY A 54 29.00 26.69 -3.63
N THR A 55 28.94 25.51 -3.00
CA THR A 55 28.74 24.25 -3.74
C THR A 55 27.27 23.99 -4.04
N THR A 56 27.02 23.18 -5.06
CA THR A 56 25.67 22.78 -5.47
C THR A 56 25.40 21.35 -5.03
N THR A 57 24.25 21.10 -4.41
CA THR A 57 23.76 19.77 -4.07
C THR A 57 22.44 19.51 -4.78
N GLU A 58 22.37 18.38 -5.47
CA GLU A 58 21.11 17.86 -5.99
C GLU A 58 20.42 17.05 -4.91
N LEU A 59 19.23 17.48 -4.52
CA LEU A 59 18.35 16.81 -3.59
C LEU A 59 17.26 16.08 -4.39
N THR A 60 17.38 14.77 -4.46
CA THR A 60 16.33 13.92 -5.02
C THR A 60 15.36 13.52 -3.91
N THR A 61 14.09 13.88 -4.06
CA THR A 61 13.02 13.46 -3.15
C THR A 61 12.13 12.44 -3.85
N LEU A 62 11.92 11.30 -3.19
CA LEU A 62 11.00 10.27 -3.65
C LEU A 62 9.76 10.28 -2.73
N THR A 63 8.59 10.45 -3.32
CA THR A 63 7.30 10.45 -2.63
C THR A 63 6.51 9.23 -3.05
N VAL A 64 6.19 8.35 -2.10
CA VAL A 64 5.30 7.20 -2.34
C VAL A 64 3.86 7.51 -1.91
N PRO A 65 2.85 6.82 -2.47
CA PRO A 65 1.47 6.97 -2.02
C PRO A 65 1.32 6.71 -0.52
N ASN A 66 0.50 7.54 0.15
CA ASN A 66 0.29 7.41 1.58
C ASN A 66 -0.90 6.48 1.86
N LEU A 67 -0.64 5.36 2.54
CA LEU A 67 -1.67 4.46 3.05
C LEU A 67 -2.33 5.10 4.29
N VAL A 68 -3.59 5.50 4.16
CA VAL A 68 -4.32 6.23 5.21
C VAL A 68 -5.24 5.33 6.04
N ALA A 69 -5.67 4.20 5.50
CA ALA A 69 -6.52 3.25 6.19
C ALA A 69 -6.31 1.82 5.69
N VAL A 70 -6.50 0.87 6.61
CA VAL A 70 -6.60 -0.56 6.32
C VAL A 70 -7.87 -1.06 6.98
N ASN A 71 -8.85 -1.45 6.18
CA ASN A 71 -10.10 -2.04 6.63
C ASN A 71 -10.09 -3.53 6.29
N CYS A 72 -10.46 -4.37 7.25
CA CYS A 72 -10.60 -5.80 7.02
C CYS A 72 -12.08 -6.17 7.17
N GLU A 73 -12.64 -6.73 6.11
CA GLU A 73 -13.92 -7.39 6.12
C GLU A 73 -13.74 -8.92 6.22
N ARG A 74 -14.82 -9.69 6.15
CA ARG A 74 -14.78 -11.14 6.38
C ARG A 74 -13.84 -11.86 5.41
N GLU A 75 -13.86 -11.47 4.14
CA GLU A 75 -13.14 -12.14 3.04
C GLU A 75 -12.24 -11.20 2.23
N SER A 76 -12.31 -9.90 2.52
CA SER A 76 -11.51 -8.89 1.82
C SER A 76 -10.79 -7.94 2.78
N MET A 77 -9.73 -7.35 2.27
CA MET A 77 -9.00 -6.26 2.89
C MET A 77 -9.00 -5.08 1.94
N VAL A 78 -9.42 -3.92 2.41
CA VAL A 78 -9.41 -2.67 1.65
C VAL A 78 -8.30 -1.78 2.18
N LEU A 79 -7.40 -1.40 1.29
CA LEU A 79 -6.32 -0.44 1.54
C LEU A 79 -6.70 0.88 0.89
N SER A 80 -6.82 1.94 1.69
CA SER A 80 -7.14 3.27 1.18
C SER A 80 -5.87 4.13 1.12
N PHE A 81 -5.57 4.66 -0.05
CA PHE A 81 -4.43 5.52 -0.32
C PHE A 81 -4.90 6.92 -0.66
N LYS A 82 -4.20 7.93 -0.15
CA LYS A 82 -4.34 9.29 -0.67
C LYS A 82 -3.56 9.40 -1.98
N MET A 83 -4.21 9.83 -3.06
CA MET A 83 -3.52 10.02 -4.33
C MET A 83 -2.49 11.14 -4.23
N PRO A 84 -1.23 10.89 -4.61
CA PRO A 84 -0.26 11.95 -4.83
C PRO A 84 -0.73 12.90 -5.93
N VAL A 85 -0.36 14.17 -5.82
CA VAL A 85 -0.62 15.16 -6.89
C VAL A 85 0.06 14.68 -8.17
N GLY A 86 -0.68 14.67 -9.28
CA GLY A 86 -0.20 14.19 -10.58
C GLY A 86 -0.34 12.68 -10.80
N SER A 87 -0.87 11.93 -9.82
CA SER A 87 -1.30 10.54 -10.01
C SER A 87 -2.69 10.48 -10.65
N SER A 88 -3.00 9.38 -11.30
CA SER A 88 -4.32 9.12 -11.90
C SER A 88 -4.69 7.66 -11.68
N ILE A 89 -6.00 7.35 -11.61
CA ILE A 89 -6.47 5.96 -11.51
C ILE A 89 -5.89 5.04 -12.60
N ALA A 90 -5.65 5.56 -13.82
CA ALA A 90 -5.03 4.80 -14.90
C ALA A 90 -3.64 4.26 -14.52
N SER A 91 -2.81 5.07 -13.85
CA SER A 91 -1.49 4.66 -13.38
C SER A 91 -1.56 3.56 -12.32
N TRP A 92 -2.62 3.55 -11.50
CA TRP A 92 -2.85 2.51 -10.50
C TRP A 92 -3.33 1.22 -11.15
N LEU A 93 -4.24 1.31 -12.12
CA LEU A 93 -4.69 0.16 -12.91
C LEU A 93 -3.53 -0.49 -13.67
N ASP A 94 -2.64 0.30 -14.28
CA ASP A 94 -1.43 -0.22 -14.94
C ASP A 94 -0.49 -0.94 -13.95
N ALA A 95 -0.53 -0.58 -12.66
CA ALA A 95 0.28 -1.16 -11.60
C ALA A 95 -0.33 -2.42 -10.97
N GLU A 96 -1.56 -2.81 -11.34
CA GLU A 96 -2.33 -3.88 -10.69
C GLU A 96 -1.53 -5.19 -10.55
N ALA A 97 -0.89 -5.66 -11.63
CA ALA A 97 -0.16 -6.92 -11.61
C ALA A 97 1.03 -6.90 -10.62
N THR A 98 1.76 -5.78 -10.58
CA THR A 98 2.89 -5.58 -9.66
C THR A 98 2.39 -5.48 -8.22
N LEU A 99 1.32 -4.72 -7.98
CA LEU A 99 0.70 -4.59 -6.67
C LEU A 99 0.17 -5.92 -6.16
N ARG A 100 -0.52 -6.69 -6.99
CA ARG A 100 -1.07 -8.00 -6.63
C ARG A 100 0.03 -8.98 -6.22
N SER A 101 1.10 -9.05 -7.03
CA SER A 101 2.26 -9.88 -6.73
C SER A 101 2.98 -9.42 -5.45
N GLY A 102 3.26 -8.12 -5.34
CA GLY A 102 4.00 -7.54 -4.23
C GLY A 102 3.26 -7.59 -2.89
N LEU A 103 1.94 -7.37 -2.90
CA LEU A 103 1.05 -7.52 -1.73
C LEU A 103 0.72 -9.00 -1.44
N ARG A 104 1.23 -9.92 -2.27
CA ARG A 104 1.04 -11.37 -2.13
C ARG A 104 -0.45 -11.75 -2.10
N ALA A 105 -1.23 -11.02 -2.89
CA ALA A 105 -2.68 -11.13 -2.99
C ALA A 105 -3.08 -12.14 -4.08
N SER A 106 -4.11 -12.95 -3.82
CA SER A 106 -4.67 -13.84 -4.84
C SER A 106 -5.43 -13.05 -5.90
N SER A 107 -6.31 -12.16 -5.43
CA SER A 107 -7.09 -11.22 -6.24
C SER A 107 -6.84 -9.80 -5.74
N LEU A 108 -6.88 -8.83 -6.65
CA LEU A 108 -6.74 -7.42 -6.35
C LEU A 108 -7.64 -6.61 -7.29
N ALA A 109 -8.46 -5.72 -6.74
CA ALA A 109 -9.27 -4.77 -7.48
C ALA A 109 -8.89 -3.35 -7.07
N ILE A 110 -8.88 -2.42 -8.03
CA ILE A 110 -8.51 -1.02 -7.82
C ILE A 110 -9.68 -0.12 -8.21
N SER A 111 -10.01 0.84 -7.35
CA SER A 111 -11.07 1.81 -7.60
C SER A 111 -10.72 3.19 -7.06
N GLU A 112 -11.42 4.21 -7.56
CA GLU A 112 -11.40 5.59 -7.04
C GLU A 112 -12.83 5.94 -6.58
N PRO A 113 -13.21 5.60 -5.34
CA PRO A 113 -14.58 5.82 -4.87
C PRO A 113 -14.90 7.31 -4.68
N VAL A 114 -13.90 8.10 -4.32
CA VAL A 114 -13.98 9.54 -4.12
C VAL A 114 -12.73 10.18 -4.72
N GLY A 115 -12.91 11.30 -5.44
CA GLY A 115 -11.81 12.03 -6.05
C GLY A 115 -10.68 12.31 -5.07
N GLY A 116 -9.46 11.86 -5.41
CA GLY A 116 -8.27 12.03 -4.57
C GLY A 116 -7.89 10.84 -3.69
N PHE A 117 -8.66 9.74 -3.70
CA PHE A 117 -8.34 8.51 -2.98
C PHE A 117 -8.40 7.28 -3.88
N ILE A 118 -7.45 6.37 -3.70
CA ILE A 118 -7.48 5.05 -4.35
C ILE A 118 -7.76 4.00 -3.30
N GLU A 119 -8.65 3.07 -3.63
CA GLU A 119 -8.85 1.87 -2.85
C GLU A 119 -8.33 0.66 -3.60
N ILE A 120 -7.60 -0.18 -2.86
CA ILE A 120 -7.18 -1.50 -3.31
C ILE A 120 -7.92 -2.51 -2.45
N GLU A 121 -8.81 -3.28 -3.08
CA GLU A 121 -9.47 -4.41 -2.45
C GLU A 121 -8.69 -5.70 -2.76
N ILE A 122 -8.26 -6.39 -1.70
CA ILE A 122 -7.59 -7.68 -1.77
C ILE A 122 -8.57 -8.75 -1.30
N THR A 123 -8.84 -9.73 -2.16
CA THR A 123 -9.66 -10.89 -1.81
C THR A 123 -8.76 -12.12 -1.69
N VAL A 124 -8.93 -12.87 -0.61
CA VAL A 124 -8.32 -14.20 -0.49
C VAL A 124 -9.16 -15.20 -1.28
N ALA A 125 -8.50 -16.07 -2.05
CA ALA A 125 -9.19 -17.23 -2.60
C ALA A 125 -9.71 -18.10 -1.43
N GLU A 126 -10.97 -18.53 -1.50
CA GLU A 126 -11.46 -19.56 -0.59
C GLU A 126 -10.53 -20.78 -0.69
N GLY A 127 -10.14 -21.30 0.48
CA GLY A 127 -9.15 -22.37 0.59
C GLY A 127 -9.49 -23.55 -0.32
N SER A 128 -8.49 -24.03 -1.06
CA SER A 128 -8.48 -25.38 -1.65
C SER A 128 -8.34 -26.44 -0.57
#